data_AF-A0A0P9HFA9-F1
#
_entry.id   AF-A0A0P9HFA9-F1
#
_cell.length_a   1.000
_cell.length_b   1.000
_cell.length_c   1.000
_cell.angle_alpha   90.00
_cell.angle_beta   90.00
_cell.angle_gamma   90.00
#
_symmetry.space_group_name_H-M   'P 1'
#
loop_
_entity.id
_entity.type
_entity.pdbx_description
1 polymer ?
#
loop_
_entity_poly.entity_id
_entity_poly.type
_entity_poly.pdbx_seq_one_letter_code
_entity_poly.pdbx_strand_id
1 'polypeptide(L)'
;VTLRQVIDINNPREILEFKIIGFSVFLFLSLIGFSILRMLIGRWILTIIYLRKLSRIRRWFVKNDIELKNYIVYGIDDNEPSFVSHTFLSSGLVSLMMILNGSSIGCSLVFALLAFFPQVEFLVILLAGLIVVLAILVLQRIYVLRGLRDKQRESNPAFPTIQEK
;
A
#
# COMPACT_ATOMS: atom_id res chain seq x y z
N VAL A 1 18.58 -8.56 32.77
CA VAL A 1 18.64 -9.93 32.21
C VAL A 1 18.90 -9.79 30.72
N THR A 2 20.09 -10.16 30.25
CA THR A 2 20.44 -10.10 28.83
C THR A 2 19.88 -11.34 28.11
N LEU A 3 19.44 -11.22 26.85
CA LEU A 3 18.84 -12.32 26.06
C LEU A 3 19.70 -13.61 26.03
N ARG A 4 21.02 -13.48 26.21
CA ARG A 4 21.97 -14.61 26.35
C ARG A 4 21.79 -15.46 27.60
N GLN A 5 21.16 -14.94 28.65
CA GLN A 5 20.94 -15.68 29.91
C GLN A 5 19.64 -16.49 29.92
N VAL A 6 18.76 -16.29 28.92
CA VAL A 6 17.42 -16.91 28.87
C VAL A 6 17.36 -18.09 27.89
N ILE A 7 18.26 -18.14 26.92
CA ILE A 7 18.30 -19.17 25.88
C ILE A 7 19.61 -19.94 26.04
N ASP A 8 19.53 -21.24 26.37
CA ASP A 8 20.72 -22.08 26.31
C ASP A 8 21.06 -22.33 24.84
N ILE A 9 22.11 -21.65 24.37
CA ILE A 9 22.59 -21.70 22.99
C ILE A 9 23.10 -23.12 22.63
N ASN A 10 23.27 -24.00 23.61
CA ASN A 10 23.64 -25.40 23.38
C ASN A 10 22.42 -26.31 23.18
N ASN A 11 21.20 -25.85 23.47
CA ASN A 11 19.98 -26.64 23.32
C ASN A 11 19.31 -26.37 21.96
N PRO A 12 19.37 -27.31 20.99
CA PRO A 12 18.81 -27.10 19.66
C PRO A 12 17.28 -26.94 19.65
N ARG A 13 16.57 -27.46 20.67
CA ARG A 13 15.13 -27.27 20.81
C ARG A 13 14.77 -25.84 21.18
N GLU A 14 15.45 -25.26 22.17
CA GLU A 14 15.19 -23.87 22.60
C GLU A 14 15.47 -22.86 21.47
N ILE A 15 16.52 -23.11 20.67
CA ILE A 15 16.81 -22.29 19.49
C ILE A 15 15.68 -22.40 18.45
N LEU A 16 15.16 -23.61 18.22
CA LEU A 16 14.07 -23.83 17.28
C LEU A 16 12.78 -23.14 17.76
N GLU A 17 12.43 -23.30 19.02
CA GLU A 17 11.26 -22.64 19.63
C GLU A 17 11.36 -21.12 19.55
N PHE A 18 12.53 -20.55 19.85
CA PHE A 18 12.76 -19.11 19.72
C PHE A 18 12.60 -18.63 18.27
N LYS A 19 13.13 -19.38 17.28
CA LYS A 19 12.95 -19.07 15.85
C LYS A 19 11.48 -19.10 15.44
N ILE A 20 10.73 -20.10 15.90
CA ILE A 20 9.30 -20.25 15.59
C ILE A 20 8.50 -19.10 16.19
N ILE A 21 8.75 -18.75 17.45
CA ILE A 21 8.08 -17.63 18.14
C ILE A 21 8.41 -16.30 17.46
N GLY A 22 9.69 -16.06 17.15
CA GLY A 22 10.10 -14.85 16.43
C GLY A 22 9.43 -14.72 15.06
N PHE A 23 9.38 -15.82 14.31
CA PHE A 23 8.73 -15.86 13.00
C PHE A 23 7.21 -15.65 13.09
N SER A 24 6.54 -16.23 14.10
CA SER A 24 5.08 -16.07 14.26
C SER A 24 4.68 -14.65 14.64
N VAL A 25 5.39 -14.02 15.59
CA VAL A 25 5.19 -12.60 15.95
C VAL A 25 5.41 -11.71 14.75
N PHE A 26 6.45 -11.99 13.96
CA PHE A 26 6.72 -11.24 12.75
C PHE A 26 5.58 -11.37 11.72
N LEU A 27 5.11 -12.60 11.45
CA LEU A 27 4.03 -12.86 10.48
C LEU A 27 2.75 -12.12 10.90
N PHE A 28 2.44 -12.11 12.20
CA PHE A 28 1.34 -11.35 12.77
C PHE A 28 1.47 -9.83 12.55
N LEU A 29 2.65 -9.24 12.80
CA LEU A 29 2.93 -7.84 12.53
C LEU A 29 2.79 -7.49 11.03
N SER A 30 3.24 -8.39 10.15
CA SER A 30 3.12 -8.22 8.70
C SER A 30 1.65 -8.20 8.25
N LEU A 31 0.81 -9.09 8.79
CA LEU A 31 -0.64 -9.10 8.53
C LEU A 31 -1.33 -7.82 9.00
N ILE A 32 -0.95 -7.30 10.17
CA ILE A 32 -1.45 -6.01 10.66
C ILE A 32 -1.04 -4.88 9.73
N GLY A 33 0.24 -4.82 9.34
CA GLY A 33 0.76 -3.82 8.40
C GLY A 33 0.03 -3.86 7.05
N PHE A 34 -0.21 -5.05 6.51
CA PHE A 34 -1.00 -5.23 5.29
C PHE A 34 -2.45 -4.77 5.43
N SER A 35 -3.08 -5.07 6.56
CA SER A 35 -4.46 -4.64 6.85
C SER A 35 -4.57 -3.12 6.94
N ILE A 36 -3.63 -2.46 7.63
CA ILE A 36 -3.55 -1.00 7.71
C ILE A 36 -3.36 -0.40 6.32
N LEU A 37 -2.44 -0.94 5.51
CA LEU A 37 -2.20 -0.46 4.15
C LEU A 37 -3.49 -0.56 3.31
N ARG A 38 -4.19 -1.69 3.37
CA ARG A 38 -5.46 -1.88 2.65
C ARG A 38 -6.51 -0.84 3.07
N MET A 39 -6.64 -0.58 4.37
CA MET A 39 -7.55 0.45 4.89
C MET A 39 -7.17 1.85 4.41
N LEU A 40 -5.87 2.16 4.40
CA LEU A 40 -5.34 3.47 3.98
C LEU A 40 -5.58 3.72 2.50
N ILE A 41 -5.32 2.72 1.65
CA ILE A 41 -5.62 2.75 0.21
C ILE A 41 -7.12 2.94 0.00
N GLY A 42 -7.98 2.20 0.71
CA GLY A 42 -9.43 2.33 0.60
C GLY A 42 -9.93 3.73 0.95
N ARG A 43 -9.45 4.30 2.07
CA ARG A 43 -9.75 5.68 2.46
C ARG A 43 -9.29 6.68 1.41
N TRP A 44 -8.08 6.52 0.87
CA TRP A 44 -7.52 7.42 -0.13
C TRP A 44 -8.32 7.39 -1.44
N ILE A 45 -8.70 6.20 -1.93
CA ILE A 45 -9.57 6.04 -3.09
C ILE A 45 -10.91 6.78 -2.86
N LEU A 46 -11.50 6.63 -1.67
CA LEU A 46 -12.75 7.30 -1.33
C LEU A 46 -12.61 8.83 -1.32
N THR A 47 -11.50 9.35 -0.78
CA THR A 47 -11.17 10.77 -0.83
C THR A 47 -11.06 11.28 -2.27
N ILE A 48 -10.38 10.56 -3.16
CA ILE A 48 -10.29 10.93 -4.58
C ILE A 48 -11.66 11.02 -5.23
N ILE A 49 -12.53 10.02 -5.01
CA ILE A 49 -13.87 10.00 -5.58
C ILE A 49 -14.69 11.19 -5.07
N TYR A 50 -14.59 11.48 -3.76
CA TYR A 50 -15.27 12.60 -3.14
C TYR A 50 -14.81 13.94 -3.75
N LEU A 51 -13.50 14.13 -3.91
CA LEU A 51 -12.94 15.31 -4.57
C LEU A 51 -13.42 15.45 -6.02
N ARG A 52 -13.42 14.38 -6.81
CA ARG A 52 -13.95 14.40 -8.19
C ARG A 52 -15.43 14.78 -8.24
N LYS A 53 -16.25 14.26 -7.32
CA LYS A 53 -17.66 14.63 -7.23
C LYS A 53 -17.85 16.11 -6.90
N LEU A 54 -17.06 16.64 -5.96
CA LEU A 54 -17.06 18.07 -5.64
C LEU A 54 -16.64 18.93 -6.84
N SER A 55 -15.59 18.52 -7.58
CA SER A 55 -15.16 19.22 -8.79
C SER A 55 -16.25 19.28 -9.85
N ARG A 56 -17.02 18.20 -10.04
CA ARG A 56 -18.16 18.18 -10.98
C ARG A 56 -19.27 19.17 -10.57
N ILE A 57 -19.61 19.21 -9.28
CA ILE A 57 -20.60 20.16 -8.74
C ILE A 57 -20.11 21.60 -8.97
N ARG A 58 -18.86 21.87 -8.64
CA ARG A 58 -18.23 23.17 -8.83
C ARG A 58 -18.21 23.60 -10.31
N ARG A 59 -17.89 22.68 -11.22
CA ARG A 59 -17.95 22.95 -12.67
C ARG A 59 -19.35 23.32 -13.10
N TRP A 60 -20.37 22.63 -12.58
CA TRP A 60 -21.76 22.96 -12.88
C TRP A 60 -22.09 24.40 -12.45
N PHE A 61 -21.70 24.81 -11.24
CA PHE A 61 -21.91 26.19 -10.78
C PHE A 61 -21.17 27.23 -11.65
N VAL A 62 -19.88 27.02 -11.94
CA VAL A 62 -19.10 27.95 -12.79
C VAL A 62 -19.63 28.05 -14.21
N LYS A 63 -20.18 26.96 -14.74
CA LYS A 63 -20.78 26.97 -16.07
C LYS A 63 -22.06 27.82 -16.12
N ASN A 64 -22.81 27.87 -15.03
CA ASN A 64 -24.06 28.64 -14.94
C ASN A 64 -23.83 30.10 -14.51
N ASP A 65 -22.77 30.36 -13.75
CA ASP A 65 -22.38 31.70 -13.32
C ASP A 65 -20.85 31.85 -13.41
N ILE A 66 -20.41 32.62 -14.39
CA ILE A 66 -18.99 32.83 -14.68
C ILE A 66 -18.30 33.68 -13.61
N GLU A 67 -19.03 34.54 -12.89
CA GLU A 67 -18.45 35.40 -11.86
C GLU A 67 -17.97 34.56 -10.67
N LEU A 68 -18.62 33.42 -10.41
CA LEU A 68 -18.19 32.45 -9.39
C LEU A 68 -16.78 31.91 -9.61
N LYS A 69 -16.25 31.94 -10.85
CA LYS A 69 -14.89 31.45 -11.16
C LYS A 69 -13.83 32.13 -10.30
N ASN A 70 -14.00 33.43 -10.01
CA ASN A 70 -13.03 34.22 -9.24
C ASN A 70 -13.04 33.90 -7.74
N TYR A 71 -14.09 33.28 -7.23
CA TYR A 71 -14.26 32.93 -5.82
C TYR A 71 -13.86 31.47 -5.51
N ILE A 72 -13.47 30.72 -6.53
CA ILE A 72 -13.16 29.30 -6.43
C ILE A 72 -11.64 29.11 -6.39
N VAL A 73 -11.15 28.65 -5.23
CA VAL A 73 -9.71 28.55 -4.94
C VAL A 73 -9.02 27.32 -5.58
N TYR A 74 -9.77 26.28 -5.99
CA TYR A 74 -9.18 25.08 -6.61
C TYR A 74 -9.69 24.85 -8.04
N GLY A 75 -8.86 24.20 -8.86
CA GLY A 75 -9.16 23.88 -10.26
C GLY A 75 -10.52 23.22 -10.46
N ILE A 76 -11.16 23.56 -11.58
CA ILE A 76 -12.51 23.10 -11.96
C ILE A 76 -12.44 21.78 -12.77
N ASP A 77 -11.23 21.29 -13.03
CA ASP A 77 -10.99 20.11 -13.84
C ASP A 77 -11.22 18.80 -13.08
N ASP A 78 -11.73 17.77 -13.78
CA ASP A 78 -11.99 16.42 -13.24
C ASP A 78 -10.70 15.62 -13.11
N ASN A 79 -9.59 16.19 -13.58
CA ASN A 79 -8.28 15.56 -13.68
C ASN A 79 -7.49 15.60 -12.37
N GLU A 80 -8.00 16.24 -11.32
CA GLU A 80 -7.40 16.19 -9.99
C GLU A 80 -8.19 15.29 -9.01
N PRO A 81 -7.53 14.40 -8.24
CA PRO A 81 -6.08 14.18 -8.17
C PRO A 81 -5.64 13.07 -9.14
N SER A 82 -4.60 13.36 -9.94
CA SER A 82 -3.79 12.33 -10.58
C SER A 82 -2.69 11.88 -9.60
N PHE A 83 -2.14 10.69 -9.78
CA PHE A 83 -0.99 10.19 -8.98
C PHE A 83 0.21 11.16 -8.97
N VAL A 84 0.23 12.12 -9.91
CA VAL A 84 1.31 13.05 -10.21
C VAL A 84 1.01 14.49 -9.76
N SER A 85 -0.27 14.88 -9.60
CA SER A 85 -0.64 16.28 -9.33
C SER A 85 -0.99 16.53 -7.85
N HIS A 86 0.00 17.10 -7.15
CA HIS A 86 -0.13 18.10 -6.08
C HIS A 86 -0.94 17.83 -4.80
N THR A 87 -1.18 16.58 -4.40
CA THR A 87 -1.41 16.25 -2.97
C THR A 87 -0.19 15.56 -2.37
N PHE A 88 0.89 16.33 -2.24
CA PHE A 88 2.21 15.88 -1.76
C PHE A 88 2.13 15.09 -0.44
N LEU A 89 1.20 15.44 0.45
CA LEU A 89 1.06 14.76 1.74
C LEU A 89 0.37 13.40 1.65
N SER A 90 -0.75 13.29 0.92
CA SER A 90 -1.55 12.04 0.91
C SER A 90 -1.00 11.00 -0.06
N SER A 91 -0.53 11.43 -1.25
CA SER A 91 0.15 10.55 -2.22
C SER A 91 1.51 10.09 -1.68
N GLY A 92 2.25 10.99 -1.00
CA GLY A 92 3.51 10.69 -0.36
C GLY A 92 3.36 9.66 0.77
N LEU A 93 2.37 9.82 1.65
CA LEU A 93 2.11 8.86 2.74
C LEU A 93 1.69 7.47 2.23
N VAL A 94 0.82 7.40 1.22
CA VAL A 94 0.45 6.11 0.61
C VAL A 94 1.67 5.42 0.02
N SER A 95 2.49 6.16 -0.75
CA SER A 95 3.71 5.64 -1.37
C SER A 95 4.74 5.21 -0.32
N LEU A 96 4.92 5.99 0.74
CA LEU A 96 5.81 5.66 1.85
C LEU A 96 5.34 4.40 2.60
N MET A 97 4.02 4.26 2.82
CA MET A 97 3.45 3.05 3.44
C MET A 97 3.58 1.82 2.54
N MET A 98 3.45 1.98 1.23
CA MET A 98 3.73 0.90 0.26
C MET A 98 5.20 0.47 0.33
N ILE A 99 6.14 1.43 0.34
CA ILE A 99 7.58 1.17 0.48
C ILE A 99 7.89 0.47 1.80
N LEU A 100 7.37 0.97 2.92
CA LEU A 100 7.57 0.37 4.24
C LEU A 100 7.01 -1.05 4.33
N ASN A 101 5.85 -1.30 3.72
CA ASN A 101 5.26 -2.63 3.75
C ASN A 101 6.05 -3.62 2.86
N GLY A 102 6.41 -3.18 1.65
CA GLY A 102 7.27 -3.97 0.76
C GLY A 102 8.61 -4.30 1.40
N SER A 103 9.29 -3.30 1.98
CA SER A 103 10.57 -3.49 2.67
C SER A 103 10.45 -4.36 3.92
N SER A 104 9.38 -4.19 4.71
CA SER A 104 9.10 -5.05 5.86
C SER A 104 9.01 -6.52 5.44
N ILE A 105 8.19 -6.83 4.42
CA ILE A 105 8.00 -8.21 3.96
C ILE A 105 9.32 -8.79 3.39
N GLY A 106 10.03 -8.02 2.56
CA GLY A 106 11.31 -8.45 2.00
C GLY A 106 12.39 -8.70 3.06
N CYS A 107 12.52 -7.79 4.04
CA CYS A 107 13.44 -7.98 5.16
C CYS A 107 13.10 -9.24 5.97
N SER A 108 11.82 -9.53 6.22
CA SER A 108 11.47 -10.78 6.89
C SER A 108 11.79 -12.02 6.10
N LEU A 109 11.62 -11.99 4.78
CA LEU A 109 12.03 -13.12 3.96
C LEU A 109 13.53 -13.35 4.10
N VAL A 110 14.34 -12.29 4.08
CA VAL A 110 15.79 -12.35 4.31
C VAL A 110 16.09 -12.97 5.67
N PHE A 111 15.46 -12.50 6.75
CA PHE A 111 15.67 -13.05 8.09
C PHE A 111 15.23 -14.51 8.20
N ALA A 112 14.10 -14.89 7.59
CA ALA A 112 13.62 -16.26 7.57
C ALA A 112 14.61 -17.17 6.83
N LEU A 113 15.03 -16.76 5.63
CA LEU A 113 15.99 -17.52 4.84
C LEU A 113 17.33 -17.68 5.56
N LEU A 114 17.85 -16.63 6.21
CA LEU A 114 19.07 -16.73 7.03
C LEU A 114 18.89 -17.68 8.23
N ALA A 115 17.72 -17.68 8.85
CA ALA A 115 17.45 -18.52 10.03
C ALA A 115 17.30 -20.00 9.68
N PHE A 116 16.72 -20.33 8.52
CA PHE A 116 16.45 -21.70 8.09
C PHE A 116 17.52 -22.28 7.16
N PHE A 117 18.22 -21.44 6.40
CA PHE A 117 19.23 -21.86 5.43
C PHE A 117 20.57 -21.12 5.66
N PRO A 118 21.24 -21.33 6.82
CA PRO A 118 22.47 -20.62 7.16
C PRO A 118 23.65 -20.95 6.24
N GLN A 119 23.55 -22.02 5.43
CA GLN A 119 24.58 -22.44 4.48
C GLN A 119 24.51 -21.67 3.15
N VAL A 120 23.41 -20.96 2.88
CA VAL A 120 23.25 -20.18 1.65
C VAL A 120 23.99 -18.86 1.78
N GLU A 121 24.68 -18.45 0.72
CA GLU A 121 25.41 -17.18 0.71
C GLU A 121 24.47 -15.99 0.97
N PHE A 122 24.93 -15.08 1.85
CA PHE A 122 24.18 -13.89 2.24
C PHE A 122 23.74 -13.05 1.03
N LEU A 123 24.59 -12.95 0.00
CA LEU A 123 24.29 -12.19 -1.23
C LEU A 123 23.06 -12.75 -1.96
N VAL A 124 22.94 -14.08 -2.04
CA VAL A 124 21.82 -14.75 -2.70
C VAL A 124 20.52 -14.50 -1.94
N ILE A 125 20.56 -14.58 -0.61
CA ILE A 125 19.40 -14.30 0.25
C ILE A 125 18.97 -12.84 0.11
N LEU A 126 19.93 -11.91 0.08
CA LEU A 126 19.64 -10.48 -0.05
C LEU A 126 19.00 -10.16 -1.42
N LEU A 127 19.50 -10.76 -2.51
CA LEU A 127 18.91 -10.64 -3.83
C LEU A 127 17.47 -11.19 -3.86
N ALA A 128 17.23 -12.35 -3.26
CA ALA A 128 15.88 -12.92 -3.17
C ALA A 128 14.92 -11.98 -2.39
N GLY A 129 15.39 -11.41 -1.28
CA GLY A 129 14.67 -10.39 -0.53
C GLY A 129 14.30 -9.17 -1.38
N LEU A 130 15.28 -8.62 -2.10
CA LEU A 130 15.08 -7.46 -2.98
C LEU A 130 14.05 -7.73 -4.08
N ILE A 131 14.11 -8.90 -4.72
CA ILE A 131 13.15 -9.32 -5.75
C ILE A 131 11.73 -9.33 -5.17
N VAL A 132 11.57 -9.84 -3.95
CA VAL A 132 10.27 -9.87 -3.27
C VAL A 132 9.76 -8.48 -2.91
N VAL A 133 10.62 -7.57 -2.44
CA VAL A 133 10.25 -6.15 -2.24
C VAL A 133 9.68 -5.57 -3.54
N LEU A 134 10.42 -5.72 -4.65
CA LEU A 134 10.01 -5.18 -5.95
C LEU A 134 8.69 -5.79 -6.44
N ALA A 135 8.53 -7.11 -6.31
CA ALA A 135 7.30 -7.80 -6.68
C ALA A 135 6.09 -7.29 -5.89
N ILE A 136 6.24 -7.09 -4.58
CA ILE A 136 5.18 -6.56 -3.72
C ILE A 136 4.83 -5.13 -4.10
N LEU A 137 5.83 -4.27 -4.36
CA LEU A 137 5.56 -2.90 -4.79
C LEU A 137 4.79 -2.85 -6.11
N VAL A 138 5.16 -3.70 -7.07
CA VAL A 138 4.43 -3.83 -8.35
C VAL A 138 3.00 -4.31 -8.11
N LEU A 139 2.80 -5.34 -7.28
CA LEU A 139 1.47 -5.85 -6.95
C LEU A 139 0.59 -4.81 -6.25
N GLN A 140 1.13 -4.10 -5.26
CA GLN A 140 0.42 -3.02 -4.57
C GLN A 140 0.05 -1.89 -5.55
N ARG A 141 0.96 -1.51 -6.45
CA ARG A 141 0.69 -0.50 -7.49
C ARG A 141 -0.45 -0.93 -8.41
N ILE A 142 -0.45 -2.19 -8.86
CA ILE A 142 -1.53 -2.75 -9.68
C ILE A 142 -2.86 -2.73 -8.92
N TYR A 143 -2.86 -3.12 -7.64
CA TYR A 143 -4.06 -3.13 -6.80
C TYR A 143 -4.68 -1.75 -6.68
N VAL A 144 -3.86 -0.72 -6.40
CA VAL A 144 -4.30 0.67 -6.31
C VAL A 144 -4.90 1.15 -7.64
N LEU A 145 -4.21 0.88 -8.76
CA LEU A 145 -4.67 1.29 -10.10
C LEU A 145 -6.00 0.62 -10.48
N ARG A 146 -6.19 -0.66 -10.13
CA ARG A 146 -7.46 -1.36 -10.36
C ARG A 146 -8.59 -0.78 -9.52
N GLY A 147 -8.36 -0.54 -8.22
CA GLY A 147 -9.36 0.05 -7.35
C GLY A 147 -9.83 1.43 -7.81
N LEU A 148 -8.91 2.27 -8.33
CA LEU A 148 -9.26 3.56 -8.94
C LEU A 148 -10.12 3.39 -10.21
N ARG A 149 -9.77 2.44 -11.06
CA ARG A 149 -10.50 2.16 -12.32
C ARG A 149 -11.92 1.68 -12.06
N ASP A 150 -12.09 0.76 -11.12
CA ASP A 150 -13.40 0.18 -10.78
C ASP A 150 -14.34 1.25 -10.23
N LYS A 151 -13.84 2.09 -9.32
CA LYS A 151 -14.62 3.20 -8.76
C LYS A 151 -14.89 4.33 -9.75
N GLN A 152 -14.01 4.53 -10.72
CA GLN A 152 -14.26 5.46 -11.82
C GLN A 152 -15.37 4.96 -12.76
N ARG A 153 -15.48 3.64 -12.97
CA ARG A 153 -16.60 3.03 -13.73
C ARG A 153 -17.92 3.19 -12.98
N GLU A 154 -17.95 2.89 -11.68
CA GLU A 154 -19.16 3.08 -10.85
C GLU A 154 -19.65 4.54 -10.82
N SER A 155 -18.76 5.53 -10.93
CA SER A 155 -19.11 6.95 -10.85
C SER A 155 -19.45 7.61 -12.19
N ASN A 156 -19.31 6.88 -13.31
CA ASN A 156 -19.61 7.40 -14.64
C ASN A 156 -20.85 6.68 -15.23
N PRO A 157 -22.05 7.28 -15.17
CA PRO A 157 -23.30 6.64 -15.60
C PRO A 157 -23.42 6.40 -17.12
N ALA A 158 -22.38 6.71 -17.90
CA ALA A 158 -22.38 6.60 -19.36
C ALA A 158 -22.06 5.19 -19.91
N PHE A 159 -21.71 4.22 -19.06
CA PHE A 159 -21.54 2.83 -19.48
C PHE A 159 -22.67 1.97 -18.90
N PRO A 160 -23.73 1.66 -19.67
CA PRO A 160 -24.61 0.57 -19.29
C PRO A 160 -23.76 -0.70 -19.21
N THR A 161 -23.75 -1.31 -18.03
CA THR A 161 -23.31 -2.69 -17.83
C THR A 161 -24.10 -3.53 -18.81
N ILE A 162 -23.45 -4.00 -19.88
CA ILE A 162 -24.00 -5.05 -20.73
C ILE A 162 -24.15 -6.25 -19.81
N GLN A 163 -25.38 -6.48 -19.34
CA GLN A 163 -25.71 -7.72 -18.65
C GLN A 163 -25.66 -8.82 -19.70
N GLU A 164 -24.59 -9.62 -19.68
CA GLU A 164 -24.58 -10.91 -20.35
C GLU A 164 -25.69 -11.76 -19.71
N LYS A 165 -26.69 -12.07 -20.52
CA LYS A 165 -27.72 -13.07 -20.26
C LYS A 165 -27.22 -14.43 -20.74
#